data_AF-A0AAW5TJJ2-F1
#
_entry.id   AF-A0AAW5TJJ2-F1
#
_cell.length_a   1.000
_cell.length_b   1.000
_cell.length_c   1.000
_cell.angle_alpha   90.00
_cell.angle_beta   90.00
_cell.angle_gamma   90.00
#
_symmetry.space_group_name_H-M   'P 1'
#
loop_
_entity.id
_entity.type
_entity.pdbx_description
1 polymer ?
#
loop_
_entity_poly.entity_id
_entity_poly.type
_entity_poly.pdbx_seq_one_letter_code
_entity_poly.pdbx_strand_id
1 'polypeptide(L)' 'PDSSGQSGADLVVFDDSFSALDYATDAQLRANLKERIRDAAVVIIAQRISTTRSAVCVVVLDCGEVVGCGTHTELMETNE' A
#
# COMPACT_ATOMS: atom_id res chain seq x y z
N PRO A 1 -12.15 10.92 14.59
CA PRO A 1 -12.74 10.66 15.92
C PRO A 1 -14.27 10.71 15.86
N ASP A 2 -14.93 9.56 16.04
CA ASP A 2 -16.37 9.55 16.33
C ASP A 2 -16.64 9.73 17.83
N SER A 3 -17.91 9.83 18.20
CA SER A 3 -18.42 10.13 19.53
C SER A 3 -18.26 9.00 20.58
N SER A 4 -17.61 7.88 20.25
CA SER A 4 -17.45 6.71 21.14
C SER A 4 -16.06 6.58 21.81
N GLY A 5 -15.13 7.51 21.57
CA GLY A 5 -13.80 7.48 22.17
C GLY A 5 -12.84 6.45 21.56
N GLN A 6 -13.29 5.66 20.58
CA GLN A 6 -12.43 4.81 19.75
C GLN A 6 -12.19 5.53 18.42
N SER A 7 -11.05 6.22 18.32
CA SER A 7 -10.79 7.16 17.23
C SER A 7 -9.94 6.54 16.13
N GLY A 8 -10.57 5.83 15.19
CA GLY A 8 -9.98 5.44 13.91
C GLY A 8 -9.99 3.94 13.66
N ALA A 9 -10.05 3.54 12.39
CA ALA A 9 -9.88 2.15 12.00
C ALA A 9 -8.40 1.76 12.13
N ASP A 10 -8.10 0.62 12.75
CA ASP A 10 -6.73 0.10 12.95
C ASP A 10 -6.11 -0.45 11.65
N LEU A 11 -6.95 -0.74 10.64
CA LEU A 11 -6.55 -1.23 9.33
C LEU A 11 -7.36 -0.53 8.24
N VAL A 12 -6.66 0.02 7.26
CA VAL A 12 -7.25 0.62 6.06
C VAL A 12 -6.78 -0.15 4.83
N VAL A 13 -7.73 -0.65 4.04
CA VAL A 13 -7.45 -1.41 2.82
C VAL A 13 -7.95 -0.61 1.61
N PHE A 14 -7.07 -0.40 0.65
CA PHE A 14 -7.39 0.21 -0.64
C PHE A 14 -7.27 -0.85 -1.73
N ASP A 15 -8.39 -1.21 -2.34
CA ASP A 15 -8.45 -2.16 -3.46
C ASP A 15 -8.57 -1.40 -4.78
N ASP A 16 -7.44 -1.27 -5.49
CA ASP A 16 -7.28 -0.56 -6.77
C ASP A 16 -7.89 0.86 -6.82
N SER A 17 -8.11 1.49 -5.66
CA SER A 17 -8.89 2.73 -5.51
C SER A 17 -8.18 3.96 -6.10
N PHE A 18 -6.90 3.82 -6.45
CA PHE A 18 -6.05 4.89 -6.98
C PHE A 18 -5.64 4.65 -8.44
N SER A 19 -6.21 3.65 -9.12
CA SER A 19 -5.85 3.26 -10.49
C SER A 19 -6.05 4.36 -11.54
N ALA A 20 -6.98 5.27 -11.29
CA ALA A 20 -7.29 6.42 -12.14
C ALA A 20 -6.37 7.64 -11.91
N LEU A 21 -5.53 7.61 -10.88
CA LEU A 21 -4.62 8.71 -10.58
C LEU A 21 -3.34 8.60 -11.40
N ASP A 22 -2.80 9.75 -11.80
CA ASP A 22 -1.44 9.82 -12.31
C ASP A 22 -0.43 9.59 -11.17
N TYR A 23 0.81 9.30 -11.56
CA TYR A 23 1.90 8.97 -10.63
C TYR A 23 2.19 10.08 -9.60
N ALA A 24 2.15 11.34 -10.01
CA ALA A 24 2.47 12.45 -9.11
C ALA A 24 1.37 12.63 -8.05
N THR A 25 0.11 12.52 -8.48
CA THR A 25 -1.06 12.61 -7.59
C THR A 25 -1.11 11.43 -6.61
N ASP A 26 -0.86 10.20 -7.06
CA ASP A 26 -0.79 9.02 -6.19
C ASP A 26 0.36 9.14 -5.15
N ALA A 27 1.55 9.60 -5.57
CA ALA A 27 2.66 9.80 -4.65
C ALA A 27 2.36 10.83 -3.55
N GLN A 28 1.73 11.95 -3.91
CA GLN A 28 1.28 12.96 -2.94
C GLN A 28 0.20 12.41 -2.00
N LEU A 29 -0.75 11.64 -2.53
CA LEU A 29 -1.79 11.01 -1.71
C LEU A 29 -1.17 10.06 -0.68
N ARG A 30 -0.22 9.20 -1.08
CA ARG A 30 0.49 8.27 -0.18
C ARG A 30 1.27 9.00 0.91
N ALA A 31 1.93 10.10 0.57
CA ALA A 31 2.64 10.92 1.55
C ALA A 31 1.68 11.47 2.63
N ASN A 32 0.54 12.03 2.20
CA ASN A 32 -0.48 12.55 3.12
C ASN A 32 -1.16 11.44 3.95
N LEU A 33 -1.39 10.26 3.37
CA LEU A 33 -1.94 9.11 4.09
C LEU A 33 -1.01 8.67 5.22
N LYS A 34 0.31 8.65 4.99
CA LYS A 34 1.31 8.27 5.99
C LYS A 34 1.32 9.20 7.21
N GLU A 35 1.02 10.49 7.02
CA GLU A 35 0.94 11.46 8.12
C GLU A 35 -0.37 11.35 8.92
N ARG A 36 -1.48 11.06 8.22
CA ARG A 36 -2.84 11.00 8.80
C ARG A 36 -3.16 9.66 9.46
N ILE A 37 -2.54 8.58 9.01
CA ILE A 37 -2.81 7.20 9.45
C ILE A 37 -1.55 6.65 10.16
N ARG A 38 -1.04 7.40 11.14
CA ARG A 38 0.13 6.97 11.92
C ARG A 38 -0.17 5.82 12.88
N ASP A 39 -1.42 5.71 13.30
CA ASP A 39 -1.87 4.74 14.29
C ASP A 39 -2.60 3.54 13.64
N ALA A 40 -2.51 3.38 12.32
CA ALA A 40 -3.17 2.30 11.61
C ALA A 40 -2.31 1.68 10.51
N ALA A 41 -2.53 0.39 10.27
CA ALA A 41 -1.94 -0.32 9.15
C ALA A 41 -2.65 0.08 7.85
N VAL A 42 -1.87 0.26 6.77
CA VAL A 42 -2.40 0.58 5.44
C VAL A 42 -1.99 -0.51 4.47
N VAL A 43 -2.96 -1.14 3.82
CA VAL A 43 -2.76 -2.14 2.76
C VAL A 43 -3.29 -1.57 1.46
N ILE A 44 -2.46 -1.61 0.41
CA ILE A 44 -2.84 -1.13 -0.92
C ILE A 44 -2.66 -2.30 -1.89
N ILE A 45 -3.74 -2.70 -2.54
CA ILE A 45 -3.75 -3.70 -3.60
C ILE A 45 -3.62 -2.94 -4.92
N ALA A 46 -2.57 -3.24 -5.67
CA ALA A 46 -2.27 -2.57 -6.94
C ALA A 46 -1.80 -3.58 -7.98
N GLN A 47 -2.21 -3.36 -9.22
CA GLN A 47 -1.84 -4.15 -10.41
C GLN A 47 -0.69 -3.53 -11.23
N ARG A 48 -0.18 -2.34 -10.82
CA ARG A 48 0.90 -1.61 -11.50
C ARG A 48 2.17 -1.56 -10.66
N ILE A 49 3.33 -1.81 -11.30
CA ILE A 49 4.64 -1.89 -10.65
C ILE A 49 5.13 -0.51 -10.16
N SER A 50 4.76 0.59 -10.83
CA SER A 50 5.20 1.95 -10.49
C SER A 50 4.74 2.43 -9.11
N THR A 51 3.61 1.90 -8.61
CA THR A 51 3.02 2.18 -7.29
C THR A 51 3.73 1.49 -6.13
N THR A 52 4.66 0.59 -6.43
CA THR A 52 5.29 -0.33 -5.47
C THR A 52 6.65 0.18 -4.99
N ARG A 53 7.25 1.15 -5.69
CA ARG A 53 8.64 1.60 -5.46
C ARG A 53 8.89 2.32 -4.13
N SER A 54 7.84 2.88 -3.53
CA SER A 54 7.87 3.56 -2.23
C SER A 54 7.16 2.77 -1.12
N ALA A 55 6.75 1.53 -1.40
CA ALA A 55 6.18 0.65 -0.40
C ALA A 55 7.24 0.19 0.60
N VAL A 56 6.85 0.14 1.88
CA VAL A 56 7.71 -0.38 2.96
C VAL A 56 7.88 -1.90 2.82
N CYS A 57 6.84 -2.58 2.35
CA CYS A 57 6.81 -4.01 2.07
C CYS A 57 5.84 -4.27 0.91
N VAL A 58 6.18 -5.24 0.08
CA VAL A 58 5.45 -5.67 -1.10
C VAL A 58 5.23 -7.17 -0.97
N VAL A 59 3.99 -7.59 -1.16
CA VAL A 59 3.60 -9.01 -1.16
C VAL A 59 3.13 -9.35 -2.57
N VAL A 60 3.77 -10.34 -3.19
CA VAL A 60 3.41 -10.85 -4.52
C VAL A 60 2.55 -12.09 -4.33
N LEU A 61 1.34 -12.05 -4.88
CA LEU A 61 0.40 -13.16 -4.89
C LEU A 61 0.34 -13.75 -6.29
N ASP A 62 0.48 -15.08 -6.39
CA ASP A 62 0.20 -15.84 -7.60
C ASP A 62 -0.69 -17.04 -7.25
N CYS A 63 -1.77 -17.22 -8.00
CA CYS A 63 -2.76 -18.30 -7.79
C CYS A 63 -3.28 -18.44 -6.34
N GLY A 64 -3.32 -17.34 -5.57
CA GLY A 64 -3.76 -17.33 -4.17
C GLY A 64 -2.65 -17.63 -3.16
N GLU A 65 -1.43 -17.90 -3.61
CA GLU A 65 -0.26 -18.16 -2.79
C GLU A 65 0.69 -16.96 -2.77
N VAL A 66 1.37 -16.75 -1.63
CA VAL A 66 2.42 -15.71 -1.53
C VAL A 66 3.70 -16.27 -2.14
N VAL A 67 4.08 -15.74 -3.29
CA VAL A 67 5.30 -16.15 -4.03
C VAL A 67 6.48 -15.21 -3.80
N GLY A 68 6.26 -14.05 -3.18
CA GLY A 68 7.33 -13.12 -2.82
C GLY A 68 6.90 -12.13 -1.74
N CYS A 69 7.83 -11.76 -0.86
CA CYS A 69 7.62 -10.75 0.17
C CYS A 69 8.92 -10.00 0.43
N GLY A 70 8.89 -8.67 0.33
CA GLY A 70 10.08 -7.84 0.55
C GLY A 70 9.87 -6.42 0.06
N THR A 71 10.92 -5.63 0.08
CA THR A 71 10.94 -4.33 -0.59
C THR A 71 10.91 -4.51 -2.11
N HIS A 72 10.55 -3.45 -2.83
CA HIS A 72 10.63 -3.47 -4.29
C HIS A 72 12.03 -3.85 -4.80
N THR A 73 13.09 -3.37 -4.16
CA THR A 73 14.47 -3.69 -4.57
C THR A 73 14.77 -5.17 -4.40
N GLU A 74 14.45 -5.75 -3.25
CA GLU A 74 14.67 -7.17 -2.97
C GLU A 74 13.89 -8.06 -3.95
N LEU A 75 12.64 -7.71 -4.26
CA LEU A 75 11.83 -8.48 -5.21
C LEU A 75 12.33 -8.37 -6.65
N MET A 76 12.87 -7.23 -7.07
CA MET A 76 13.48 -7.09 -8.40
C MET A 76 14.79 -7.86 -8.56
N GLU A 77 15.48 -8.15 -7.45
CA GLU A 77 16.72 -8.96 -7.44
C GLU A 77 16.44 -10.46 -7.34
N THR A 78 15.28 -10.86 -6.80
CA THR A 78 14.97 -12.26 -6.47
C THR A 78 13.91 -12.90 -7.36
N ASN A 79 13.04 -12.12 -8.03
CA ASN A 79 12.04 -12.64 -8.95
C ASN A 79 12.44 -12.35 -10.40
N GLU A 80 12.72 -13.41 -11.17
CA GLU A 80 12.78 -13.40 -12.65
C GLU A 80 11.38 -13.51 -13.28
#